data_AF-A0A1I0AZJ6-F1
#
_entry.id   AF-A0A1I0AZJ6-F1
#
_cell.length_a   1.000
_cell.length_b   1.000
_cell.length_c   1.000
_cell.angle_alpha   90.00
_cell.angle_beta   90.00
_cell.angle_gamma   90.00
#
_symmetry.space_group_name_H-M   'P 1'
#
loop_
_entity.id
_entity.type
_entity.pdbx_description
1 polymer ?
#
loop_
_entity_poly.entity_id
_entity_poly.type
_entity_poly.pdbx_seq_one_letter_code
_entity_poly.pdbx_strand_id
1 'polypeptide(L)'
;ADDIDIIIPPADRSVDANHTYATSGLYNVTFTVEDDDGGSDTEFQYVLVYDPESGSVAGRGSFDSLAGAYVDEPGLTGVATFVFNSKYKKGVLTGETQFEFEGLNFHSVDYEWMVVAGHKATYKGNGTVNGEGNYEFLISVIDAERTSSTDVDLFRIKIWNTTTVIYDNNVGVGVDTGDYADSITPILKGRIQIKP
;
A
#
# COMPACT_ATOMS: atom_id res chain seq x y z
N ALA A 1 13.17 13.22 -1.54
CA ALA A 1 12.06 12.82 -2.41
C ALA A 1 11.71 14.05 -3.25
N ASP A 2 11.24 13.87 -4.48
CA ASP A 2 10.68 14.94 -5.33
C ASP A 2 9.33 15.40 -4.76
N ASP A 3 9.34 15.83 -3.50
CA ASP A 3 8.17 16.42 -2.87
C ASP A 3 8.04 17.84 -3.43
N ILE A 4 6.82 18.21 -3.82
CA ILE A 4 6.52 19.54 -4.29
C ILE A 4 5.97 20.36 -3.13
N ASP A 5 6.51 21.56 -2.99
CA ASP A 5 5.93 22.64 -2.21
C ASP A 5 5.45 23.72 -3.18
N ILE A 6 4.14 23.96 -3.22
CA ILE A 6 3.55 25.10 -3.95
C ILE A 6 3.19 26.15 -2.91
N ILE A 7 3.73 27.37 -3.05
CA ILE A 7 3.43 28.52 -2.20
C ILE A 7 2.62 29.53 -3.04
N ILE A 8 1.40 29.84 -2.61
CA ILE A 8 0.58 30.90 -3.23
C ILE A 8 0.76 32.22 -2.47
N PRO A 9 1.06 33.34 -3.16
CA PRO A 9 1.06 34.66 -2.54
C PRO A 9 -0.37 35.17 -2.22
N PRO A 10 -0.54 36.04 -1.21
CA PRO A 10 -1.84 36.45 -0.64
C PRO A 10 -2.89 37.02 -1.63
N ALA A 11 -2.46 37.50 -2.80
CA ALA A 11 -3.33 38.11 -3.79
C ALA A 11 -3.99 37.10 -4.75
N ASP A 12 -3.45 35.88 -4.84
CA ASP A 12 -3.92 34.86 -5.78
C ASP A 12 -4.87 33.88 -5.06
N ARG A 13 -6.05 33.68 -5.64
CA ARG A 13 -7.07 32.74 -5.11
C ARG A 13 -7.10 31.40 -5.86
N SER A 14 -6.15 31.21 -6.77
CA SER A 14 -5.99 30.02 -7.60
C SER A 14 -4.54 29.96 -8.05
N VAL A 15 -3.95 28.77 -8.01
CA VAL A 15 -2.64 28.50 -8.61
C VAL A 15 -2.75 27.26 -9.47
N ASP A 16 -2.05 27.30 -10.60
CA ASP A 16 -1.83 26.12 -11.44
C ASP A 16 -0.35 25.79 -11.37
N ALA A 17 -0.02 24.56 -10.99
CA ALA A 17 1.33 24.04 -10.98
C ALA A 17 1.38 22.71 -11.74
N ASN A 18 2.47 22.48 -12.45
CA ASN A 18 2.72 21.23 -13.16
C ASN A 18 4.02 20.61 -12.68
N HIS A 19 4.03 19.28 -12.56
CA HIS A 19 5.20 18.51 -12.22
C HIS A 19 5.27 17.23 -13.03
N THR A 20 6.48 16.75 -13.31
CA THR A 20 6.71 15.51 -14.02
C THR A 20 7.62 14.63 -13.18
N TYR A 21 7.07 13.53 -12.68
CA TYR A 21 7.81 12.53 -11.92
C TYR A 21 8.59 11.64 -12.88
N ALA A 22 9.92 11.61 -12.73
CA ALA A 22 10.80 10.81 -13.59
C ALA A 22 10.79 9.31 -13.25
N THR A 23 10.32 8.95 -12.04
CA THR A 23 10.34 7.58 -11.53
C THR A 23 8.95 7.17 -11.03
N SER A 24 8.68 5.87 -11.04
CA SER A 24 7.52 5.32 -10.33
C SER A 24 7.69 5.48 -8.82
N GLY A 25 6.60 5.78 -8.14
CA GLY A 25 6.61 6.06 -6.71
C GLY A 25 5.26 6.54 -6.21
N LEU A 26 5.18 6.62 -4.89
CA LEU A 26 4.14 7.35 -4.20
C LEU A 26 4.74 8.67 -3.72
N TYR A 27 4.12 9.77 -4.10
CA TYR A 27 4.59 11.11 -3.80
C TYR A 27 3.61 11.81 -2.89
N ASN A 28 4.13 12.51 -1.88
CA ASN A 28 3.32 13.39 -1.04
C ASN A 28 3.41 14.81 -1.62
N VAL A 29 2.34 15.26 -2.25
CA VAL A 29 2.25 16.62 -2.78
C VAL A 29 1.72 17.50 -1.67
N THR A 30 2.53 18.47 -1.24
CA THR A 30 2.15 19.40 -0.18
C THR A 30 1.82 20.76 -0.79
N PHE A 31 0.71 21.32 -0.35
CA PHE A 31 0.20 22.59 -0.81
C PHE A 31 0.10 23.53 0.38
N THR A 32 0.81 24.65 0.34
CA THR A 32 0.86 25.62 1.45
C THR A 32 0.40 26.99 0.96
N VAL A 33 -0.54 27.58 1.70
CA VAL A 33 -0.98 28.96 1.49
C VAL A 33 -0.45 29.81 2.64
N GLU A 34 0.15 30.94 2.32
CA GLU A 34 0.61 31.92 3.29
C GLU A 34 -0.23 33.20 3.19
N ASP A 35 -0.57 33.78 4.34
CA ASP A 35 -1.27 35.06 4.48
C ASP A 35 -0.26 36.20 4.71
N ASP A 36 -0.60 37.43 4.31
CA ASP A 36 0.31 38.58 4.43
C ASP A 36 0.58 39.01 5.87
N ASP A 37 -0.32 38.64 6.78
CA ASP A 37 -0.18 38.79 8.23
C ASP A 37 0.61 37.64 8.90
N GLY A 38 1.20 36.74 8.10
CA GLY A 38 2.11 35.67 8.56
C GLY A 38 1.41 34.38 8.99
N GLY A 39 0.12 34.24 8.71
CA GLY A 39 -0.59 32.96 8.84
C GLY A 39 -0.20 31.99 7.73
N SER A 40 -0.31 30.69 7.98
CA SER A 40 -0.20 29.68 6.92
C SER A 40 -1.15 28.52 7.15
N ASP A 41 -1.54 27.86 6.07
CA ASP A 41 -2.27 26.60 6.10
C ASP A 41 -1.66 25.64 5.08
N THR A 42 -1.69 24.35 5.39
CA THR A 42 -1.05 23.31 4.59
C THR A 42 -1.98 22.12 4.42
N GLU A 43 -2.15 21.70 3.18
CA GLU A 43 -2.86 20.48 2.79
C GLU A 43 -1.92 19.55 2.02
N PHE A 44 -2.20 18.24 2.03
CA PHE A 44 -1.40 17.29 1.26
C PHE A 44 -2.28 16.28 0.53
N GLN A 45 -1.76 15.76 -0.58
CA GLN A 45 -2.39 14.71 -1.38
C GLN A 45 -1.36 13.71 -1.89
N TYR A 46 -1.72 12.43 -1.88
CA TYR A 46 -0.90 11.39 -2.47
C TYR A 46 -1.07 11.34 -3.98
N VAL A 47 0.05 11.33 -4.71
CA VAL A 47 0.10 11.07 -6.15
C VAL A 47 0.81 9.75 -6.39
N LEU A 48 0.10 8.84 -7.06
CA LEU A 48 0.60 7.52 -7.41
C LEU A 48 1.12 7.53 -8.85
N VAL A 49 2.42 7.31 -9.03
CA VAL A 49 3.08 7.22 -10.34
C VAL A 49 3.56 5.80 -10.53
N TYR A 50 3.14 5.17 -11.62
CA TYR A 50 3.57 3.82 -11.98
C TYR A 50 3.95 3.73 -13.45
N ASP A 51 4.86 2.83 -13.74
CA ASP A 51 5.26 2.45 -15.09
C ASP A 51 4.48 1.17 -15.49
N PRO A 52 3.50 1.27 -16.40
CA PRO A 52 2.72 0.11 -16.85
C PRO A 52 3.52 -0.87 -17.73
N GLU A 53 4.81 -0.63 -17.96
CA GLU A 53 5.71 -1.51 -18.70
C GLU A 53 6.82 -2.12 -17.83
N SER A 54 6.92 -1.73 -16.56
CA SER A 54 7.99 -2.19 -15.65
C SER A 54 7.46 -2.62 -14.29
N GLY A 55 8.27 -3.39 -13.56
CA GLY A 55 7.94 -3.84 -12.23
C GLY A 55 7.20 -5.20 -12.20
N SER A 56 7.67 -6.06 -11.31
CA SER A 56 6.92 -7.20 -10.83
C SER A 56 7.27 -7.46 -9.37
N VAL A 57 6.31 -8.01 -8.64
CA VAL A 57 6.50 -8.43 -7.27
C VAL A 57 5.87 -9.79 -7.06
N ALA A 58 6.55 -10.66 -6.33
CA ALA A 58 6.01 -11.94 -5.92
C ALA A 58 6.45 -12.25 -4.51
N GLY A 59 5.60 -12.97 -3.78
CA GLY A 59 5.90 -13.37 -2.43
C GLY A 59 5.08 -14.59 -2.05
N ARG A 60 5.63 -15.37 -1.13
CA ARG A 60 4.86 -16.38 -0.40
C ARG A 60 5.42 -16.45 0.99
N GLY A 61 4.57 -16.72 1.97
CA GLY A 61 5.06 -16.84 3.32
C GLY A 61 3.97 -16.94 4.36
N SER A 62 4.40 -16.75 5.60
CA SER A 62 3.53 -16.70 6.77
C SER A 62 4.01 -15.63 7.73
N PHE A 63 3.09 -15.07 8.51
CA PHE A 63 3.39 -14.13 9.59
C PHE A 63 2.42 -14.36 10.76
N ASP A 64 2.77 -13.85 11.94
CA ASP A 64 1.86 -13.85 13.08
C ASP A 64 0.88 -12.67 12.95
N SER A 65 -0.40 -12.99 12.77
CA SER A 65 -1.50 -12.02 12.83
C SER A 65 -1.78 -11.68 14.28
N LEU A 66 -1.78 -10.39 14.59
CA LEU A 66 -1.95 -9.87 15.95
C LEU A 66 -3.41 -9.48 16.23
N ALA A 67 -3.74 -9.36 17.51
CA ALA A 67 -5.04 -8.90 17.95
C ALA A 67 -5.33 -7.50 17.37
N GLY A 68 -6.57 -7.30 16.93
CA GLY A 68 -7.03 -6.10 16.23
C GLY A 68 -6.87 -6.16 14.71
N ALA A 69 -6.12 -7.13 14.15
CA ALA A 69 -5.97 -7.25 12.70
C ALA A 69 -7.24 -7.71 12.00
N TYR A 70 -8.02 -8.59 12.63
CA TYR A 70 -9.32 -9.04 12.13
C TYR A 70 -10.45 -8.31 12.87
N VAL A 71 -11.22 -7.49 12.16
CA VAL A 71 -12.21 -6.59 12.77
C VAL A 71 -13.37 -7.35 13.43
N ASP A 72 -13.82 -8.44 12.81
CA ASP A 72 -14.95 -9.23 13.33
C ASP A 72 -14.56 -10.06 14.56
N GLU A 73 -13.27 -10.43 14.67
CA GLU A 73 -12.72 -11.17 15.81
C GLU A 73 -11.48 -10.45 16.37
N PRO A 74 -11.65 -9.31 17.06
CA PRO A 74 -10.54 -8.41 17.42
C PRO A 74 -9.55 -9.02 18.42
N GLY A 75 -9.91 -10.10 19.11
CA GLY A 75 -9.01 -10.84 20.00
C GLY A 75 -8.24 -11.97 19.32
N LEU A 76 -8.55 -12.29 18.06
CA LEU A 76 -8.00 -13.44 17.36
C LEU A 76 -6.54 -13.18 16.98
N THR A 77 -5.69 -14.17 17.25
CA THR A 77 -4.28 -14.20 16.86
C THR A 77 -3.96 -15.56 16.27
N GLY A 78 -2.91 -15.63 15.48
CA GLY A 78 -2.49 -16.90 14.89
C GLY A 78 -1.60 -16.70 13.68
N VAL A 79 -1.24 -17.80 13.02
CA VAL A 79 -0.40 -17.76 11.83
C VAL A 79 -1.28 -17.50 10.61
N ALA A 80 -1.06 -16.38 9.94
CA ALA A 80 -1.64 -16.11 8.63
C ALA A 80 -0.66 -16.53 7.53
N THR A 81 -1.19 -16.97 6.38
CA THR A 81 -0.38 -17.33 5.22
C THR A 81 -0.80 -16.54 3.99
N PHE A 82 0.15 -16.33 3.09
CA PHE A 82 -0.09 -15.60 1.86
C PHE A 82 0.72 -16.19 0.71
N VAL A 83 0.17 -16.06 -0.49
CA VAL A 83 0.87 -16.26 -1.76
C VAL A 83 0.40 -15.18 -2.71
N PHE A 84 1.34 -14.50 -3.36
CA PHE A 84 0.98 -13.57 -4.40
C PHE A 84 2.02 -13.44 -5.51
N ASN A 85 1.55 -12.98 -6.66
CA ASN A 85 2.36 -12.39 -7.71
C ASN A 85 1.58 -11.25 -8.37
N SER A 86 2.27 -10.21 -8.79
CA SER A 86 1.71 -9.10 -9.54
C SER A 86 2.74 -8.56 -10.53
N LYS A 87 2.31 -8.30 -11.77
CA LYS A 87 3.16 -7.75 -12.84
C LYS A 87 2.33 -7.08 -13.92
N TYR A 88 2.88 -6.04 -14.53
CA TYR A 88 2.34 -5.53 -15.78
C TYR A 88 2.72 -6.44 -16.94
N LYS A 89 1.76 -6.69 -17.83
CA LYS A 89 1.93 -7.42 -19.08
C LYS A 89 1.23 -6.66 -20.19
N LYS A 90 2.01 -5.95 -21.02
CA LYS A 90 1.52 -5.11 -22.13
C LYS A 90 0.52 -4.06 -21.64
N GLY A 91 0.91 -3.29 -20.63
CA GLY A 91 0.07 -2.27 -20.00
C GLY A 91 -1.07 -2.78 -19.10
N VAL A 92 -1.29 -4.10 -19.00
CA VAL A 92 -2.35 -4.68 -18.15
C VAL A 92 -1.73 -5.29 -16.90
N LEU A 93 -2.21 -4.88 -15.73
CA LEU A 93 -1.81 -5.48 -14.46
C LEU A 93 -2.44 -6.87 -14.32
N THR A 94 -1.62 -7.87 -14.04
CA THR A 94 -2.07 -9.25 -13.84
C THR A 94 -1.40 -9.84 -12.61
N GLY A 95 -2.09 -10.72 -11.92
CA GLY A 95 -1.57 -11.33 -10.72
C GLY A 95 -2.46 -12.44 -10.19
N GLU A 96 -2.03 -12.96 -9.04
CA GLU A 96 -2.84 -13.79 -8.17
C GLU A 96 -2.47 -13.43 -6.74
N THR A 97 -3.44 -13.27 -5.86
CA THR A 97 -3.26 -12.97 -4.44
C THR A 97 -4.20 -13.86 -3.64
N GLN A 98 -3.61 -14.67 -2.76
CA GLN A 98 -4.30 -15.52 -1.81
C GLN A 98 -3.83 -15.19 -0.41
N PHE A 99 -4.76 -15.10 0.51
CA PHE A 99 -4.49 -14.87 1.92
C PHE A 99 -5.43 -15.72 2.78
N GLU A 100 -4.86 -16.38 3.78
CA GLU A 100 -5.60 -17.25 4.69
C GLU A 100 -5.24 -16.93 6.15
N PHE A 101 -6.27 -16.75 6.98
CA PHE A 101 -6.14 -16.59 8.42
C PHE A 101 -7.40 -17.07 9.14
N GLU A 102 -7.31 -18.18 9.88
CA GLU A 102 -8.36 -18.65 10.80
C GLU A 102 -9.80 -18.56 10.24
N GLY A 103 -10.06 -19.15 9.07
CA GLY A 103 -11.39 -19.15 8.43
C GLY A 103 -11.68 -17.94 7.54
N LEU A 104 -10.84 -16.91 7.55
CA LEU A 104 -10.82 -15.84 6.56
C LEU A 104 -9.94 -16.28 5.37
N ASN A 105 -10.56 -16.56 4.22
CA ASN A 105 -9.86 -16.91 2.99
C ASN A 105 -10.14 -15.86 1.92
N PHE A 106 -9.13 -15.09 1.53
CA PHE A 106 -9.26 -14.10 0.48
C PHE A 106 -8.64 -14.59 -0.83
N HIS A 107 -9.33 -14.34 -1.94
CA HIS A 107 -8.82 -14.58 -3.29
C HIS A 107 -9.08 -13.37 -4.18
N SER A 108 -8.02 -12.86 -4.82
CA SER A 108 -8.11 -11.78 -5.81
C SER A 108 -8.95 -12.17 -7.02
N VAL A 109 -9.65 -11.21 -7.61
CA VAL A 109 -10.38 -11.36 -8.87
C VAL A 109 -9.75 -10.46 -9.93
N ASP A 110 -9.62 -9.17 -9.65
CA ASP A 110 -9.08 -8.17 -10.57
C ASP A 110 -8.07 -7.25 -9.89
N TYR A 111 -7.28 -6.55 -10.71
CA TYR A 111 -6.19 -5.67 -10.28
C TYR A 111 -6.35 -4.29 -10.91
N GLU A 112 -6.15 -3.24 -10.11
CA GLU A 112 -6.32 -1.85 -10.54
C GLU A 112 -4.98 -1.21 -10.92
N TRP A 113 -4.04 -1.18 -9.98
CA TRP A 113 -2.73 -0.56 -10.17
C TRP A 113 -1.67 -1.20 -9.28
N MET A 114 -0.41 -1.05 -9.67
CA MET A 114 0.77 -1.44 -8.93
C MET A 114 1.83 -0.35 -9.08
N VAL A 115 2.45 0.03 -7.98
CA VAL A 115 3.67 0.84 -7.97
C VAL A 115 4.81 -0.02 -7.47
N VAL A 116 5.94 0.05 -8.17
CA VAL A 116 7.21 -0.47 -7.69
C VAL A 116 8.17 0.71 -7.52
N ALA A 117 8.64 0.91 -6.29
CA ALA A 117 9.55 1.99 -5.91
C ALA A 117 10.76 1.40 -5.18
N GLY A 118 11.77 1.00 -5.94
CA GLY A 118 13.03 0.46 -5.42
C GLY A 118 12.88 -0.86 -4.67
N HIS A 119 12.73 -0.80 -3.34
CA HIS A 119 12.56 -1.94 -2.43
C HIS A 119 11.13 -2.06 -1.89
N LYS A 120 10.23 -1.15 -2.26
CA LYS A 120 8.81 -1.19 -1.88
C LYS A 120 7.97 -1.47 -3.11
N ALA A 121 6.95 -2.31 -2.96
CA ALA A 121 5.90 -2.47 -3.94
C ALA A 121 4.54 -2.37 -3.26
N THR A 122 3.63 -1.62 -3.87
CA THR A 122 2.24 -1.50 -3.40
C THR A 122 1.31 -1.75 -4.57
N TYR A 123 0.29 -2.58 -4.39
CA TYR A 123 -0.73 -2.79 -5.42
C TYR A 123 -2.10 -2.96 -4.82
N LYS A 124 -3.11 -2.61 -5.63
CA LYS A 124 -4.52 -2.64 -5.26
C LYS A 124 -5.32 -3.44 -6.28
N GLY A 125 -6.38 -4.07 -5.80
CA GLY A 125 -7.37 -4.71 -6.64
C GLY A 125 -8.63 -5.04 -5.86
N ASN A 126 -9.41 -5.95 -6.39
CA ASN A 126 -10.57 -6.51 -5.71
C ASN A 126 -10.54 -8.04 -5.71
N GLY A 127 -11.38 -8.63 -4.87
CA GLY A 127 -11.51 -10.06 -4.72
C GLY A 127 -12.69 -10.46 -3.85
N THR A 128 -12.67 -11.72 -3.43
CA THR A 128 -13.72 -12.34 -2.63
C THR A 128 -13.17 -12.78 -1.28
N VAL A 129 -14.03 -12.77 -0.27
CA VAL A 129 -13.77 -13.42 1.01
C VAL A 129 -14.64 -14.67 1.08
N ASN A 130 -14.01 -15.81 1.33
CA ASN A 130 -14.64 -17.13 1.39
C ASN A 130 -15.48 -17.46 0.14
N GLY A 131 -15.06 -16.96 -1.03
CA GLY A 131 -15.73 -17.16 -2.31
C GLY A 131 -16.97 -16.28 -2.53
N GLU A 132 -17.24 -15.34 -1.62
CA GLU A 132 -18.41 -14.46 -1.68
C GLU A 132 -18.03 -12.98 -1.61
N GLY A 133 -19.00 -12.13 -1.98
CA GLY A 133 -18.89 -10.67 -1.89
C GLY A 133 -17.92 -10.03 -2.89
N ASN A 134 -17.75 -8.72 -2.74
CA ASN A 134 -16.77 -7.95 -3.47
C ASN A 134 -16.02 -7.08 -2.45
N TYR A 135 -14.72 -7.33 -2.34
CA TYR A 135 -13.84 -6.68 -1.39
C TYR A 135 -12.70 -6.04 -2.15
N GLU A 136 -12.33 -4.83 -1.76
CA GLU A 136 -11.08 -4.23 -2.19
C GLU A 136 -9.95 -4.78 -1.32
N PHE A 137 -8.76 -4.84 -1.89
CA PHE A 137 -7.56 -5.19 -1.15
C PHE A 137 -6.38 -4.32 -1.55
N LEU A 138 -5.46 -4.16 -0.61
CA LEU A 138 -4.18 -3.50 -0.82
C LEU A 138 -3.08 -4.39 -0.25
N ILE A 139 -2.05 -4.59 -1.05
CA ILE A 139 -0.80 -5.22 -0.63
C ILE A 139 0.28 -4.15 -0.63
N SER A 140 1.05 -4.07 0.45
CA SER A 140 2.26 -3.26 0.55
C SER A 140 3.37 -4.14 1.08
N VAL A 141 4.52 -4.15 0.41
CA VAL A 141 5.64 -5.02 0.78
C VAL A 141 6.97 -4.31 0.72
N ILE A 142 7.89 -4.74 1.57
CA ILE A 142 9.30 -4.35 1.55
C ILE A 142 10.15 -5.60 1.33
N ASP A 143 10.98 -5.57 0.28
CA ASP A 143 11.99 -6.58 -0.02
C ASP A 143 13.30 -6.21 0.70
N ALA A 144 13.62 -6.95 1.76
CA ALA A 144 14.77 -6.70 2.60
C ALA A 144 16.11 -6.91 1.88
N GLU A 145 16.14 -7.72 0.81
CA GLU A 145 17.35 -7.91 0.00
C GLU A 145 17.73 -6.64 -0.77
N ARG A 146 16.81 -5.68 -0.87
CA ARG A 146 16.94 -4.45 -1.66
C ARG A 146 17.06 -3.17 -0.83
N THR A 147 17.07 -3.28 0.50
CA THR A 147 17.16 -2.13 1.40
C THR A 147 17.99 -2.44 2.63
N SER A 148 18.55 -1.40 3.25
CA SER A 148 19.21 -1.49 4.56
C SER A 148 18.30 -1.12 5.73
N SER A 149 17.03 -0.78 5.47
CA SER A 149 16.07 -0.36 6.52
C SER A 149 15.53 -1.51 7.36
N THR A 150 15.63 -2.75 6.88
CA THR A 150 15.18 -3.97 7.55
C THR A 150 16.02 -5.14 7.05
N ASP A 151 16.20 -6.16 7.89
CA ASP A 151 16.84 -7.43 7.57
C ASP A 151 15.84 -8.56 7.27
N VAL A 152 14.54 -8.26 7.38
CA VAL A 152 13.44 -9.20 7.08
C VAL A 152 12.42 -8.56 6.14
N ASP A 153 11.87 -9.36 5.24
CA ASP A 153 10.79 -8.90 4.35
C ASP A 153 9.57 -8.51 5.18
N LEU A 154 8.96 -7.37 4.86
CA LEU A 154 7.76 -6.87 5.52
C LEU A 154 6.57 -6.99 4.57
N PHE A 155 5.41 -7.38 5.13
CA PHE A 155 4.20 -7.64 4.37
C PHE A 155 3.00 -6.99 5.03
N ARG A 156 2.22 -6.22 4.27
CA ARG A 156 0.89 -5.76 4.67
C ARG A 156 -0.15 -6.27 3.69
N ILE A 157 -1.26 -6.76 4.22
CA ILE A 157 -2.51 -6.92 3.50
C ILE A 157 -3.62 -6.18 4.26
N LYS A 158 -4.35 -5.34 3.52
CA LYS A 158 -5.59 -4.71 3.96
C LYS A 158 -6.72 -5.19 3.06
N ILE A 159 -7.83 -5.63 3.63
CA ILE A 159 -9.04 -6.10 2.94
C ILE A 159 -10.22 -5.34 3.52
N TRP A 160 -11.06 -4.76 2.66
CA TRP A 160 -12.22 -3.99 3.08
C TRP A 160 -13.35 -4.09 2.07
N ASN A 161 -14.55 -3.74 2.50
CA ASN A 161 -15.68 -3.48 1.62
C ASN A 161 -16.06 -2.00 1.69
N THR A 162 -17.15 -1.61 1.03
CA THR A 162 -17.62 -0.21 0.97
C THR A 162 -17.99 0.40 2.32
N THR A 163 -18.07 -0.38 3.40
CA THR A 163 -18.55 0.06 4.71
C THR A 163 -17.52 -0.10 5.82
N THR A 164 -16.64 -1.10 5.74
CA THR A 164 -15.68 -1.39 6.81
C THR A 164 -14.45 -2.09 6.29
N VAL A 165 -13.34 -1.90 7.00
CA VAL A 165 -12.19 -2.79 6.96
C VAL A 165 -12.60 -4.13 7.57
N ILE A 166 -12.18 -5.21 6.94
CA ILE A 166 -12.35 -6.59 7.44
C ILE A 166 -11.06 -7.05 8.08
N TYR A 167 -9.94 -6.86 7.39
CA TYR A 167 -8.64 -7.27 7.87
C TYR A 167 -7.57 -6.23 7.52
N ASP A 168 -6.68 -5.92 8.45
CA ASP A 168 -5.45 -5.15 8.21
C ASP A 168 -4.39 -5.61 9.20
N ASN A 169 -3.26 -6.12 8.74
CA ASN A 169 -2.18 -6.53 9.65
C ASN A 169 -1.25 -5.38 10.06
N ASN A 170 -1.46 -4.15 9.57
CA ASN A 170 -0.75 -2.95 10.04
C ASN A 170 -1.44 -2.39 11.29
N VAL A 171 -1.39 -3.16 12.38
CA VAL A 171 -2.06 -2.82 13.64
C VAL A 171 -1.07 -2.58 14.76
N GLY A 172 -1.49 -1.77 15.73
CA GLY A 172 -0.72 -1.43 16.91
C GLY A 172 -0.94 0.01 17.35
N VAL A 173 -0.55 0.31 18.59
CA VAL A 173 -0.61 1.68 19.11
C VAL A 173 0.42 2.55 18.38
N GLY A 174 -0.04 3.66 17.80
CA GLY A 174 0.84 4.59 17.07
C GLY A 174 1.25 4.11 15.68
N VAL A 175 0.63 3.04 15.17
CA VAL A 175 0.85 2.57 13.80
C VAL A 175 0.05 3.42 12.83
N ASP A 176 0.70 3.86 11.75
CA ASP A 176 0.01 4.49 10.63
C ASP A 176 -0.80 3.43 9.86
N THR A 177 -2.11 3.66 9.80
CA THR A 177 -3.08 2.77 9.14
C THR A 177 -3.55 3.33 7.79
N GLY A 178 -3.02 4.48 7.37
CA GLY A 178 -3.27 5.03 6.04
C GLY A 178 -2.93 4.02 4.95
N ASP A 179 -3.66 4.05 3.83
CA ASP A 179 -3.54 3.04 2.76
C ASP A 179 -2.12 2.90 2.20
N TYR A 180 -1.35 3.98 2.29
CA TYR A 180 -0.01 4.06 1.76
C TYR A 180 1.12 3.91 2.79
N ALA A 181 0.78 3.71 4.06
CA ALA A 181 1.75 3.48 5.13
C ALA A 181 2.67 2.30 4.80
N ASP A 182 3.90 2.36 5.31
CA ASP A 182 4.84 1.26 5.19
C ASP A 182 4.30 0.01 5.90
N SER A 183 4.53 -1.15 5.28
CA SER A 183 4.24 -2.44 5.91
C SER A 183 5.18 -2.65 7.09
N ILE A 184 4.64 -2.98 8.27
CA ILE A 184 5.44 -3.20 9.47
C ILE A 184 5.55 -4.66 9.89
N THR A 185 4.75 -5.55 9.29
CA THR A 185 4.64 -6.95 9.76
C THR A 185 5.74 -7.81 9.14
N PRO A 186 6.67 -8.36 9.94
CA PRO A 186 7.73 -9.23 9.42
C PRO A 186 7.18 -10.60 9.03
N ILE A 187 7.63 -11.12 7.89
CA ILE A 187 7.33 -12.50 7.52
C ILE A 187 8.23 -13.46 8.32
N LEU A 188 7.64 -14.53 8.84
CA LEU A 188 8.35 -15.55 9.63
C LEU A 188 8.94 -16.66 8.76
N LYS A 189 8.26 -16.97 7.66
CA LYS A 189 8.70 -17.97 6.68
C LYS A 189 8.38 -17.48 5.28
N GLY A 190 9.20 -17.89 4.33
CA GLY A 190 9.01 -17.55 2.93
C GLY A 190 9.93 -16.42 2.50
N ARG A 191 9.54 -15.72 1.43
CA ARG A 191 10.29 -14.59 0.87
C ARG A 191 9.38 -13.69 0.03
N ILE A 192 9.79 -12.45 -0.10
CA ILE A 192 9.29 -11.48 -1.07
C ILE A 192 10.43 -11.18 -2.05
N GLN A 193 10.08 -10.92 -3.30
CA GLN A 193 11.01 -10.50 -4.34
C GLN A 193 10.38 -9.40 -5.18
N ILE A 194 11.06 -8.26 -5.23
CA ILE A 194 10.74 -7.16 -6.13
C ILE A 194 11.74 -7.14 -7.29
N LYS A 195 11.20 -7.06 -8.50
CA LYS A 195 11.96 -6.81 -9.72
C LYS A 195 11.45 -5.51 -10.33
N PRO A 196 12.13 -4.37 -10.14
CA PRO A 196 11.71 -3.10 -10.72
C PRO A 196 11.76 -3.12 -12.25
#